data_AF-A0A6H1MMM8-F1
#
_entry.id   AF-A0A6H1MMM8-F1
#
_cell.length_a   1.000
_cell.length_b   1.000
_cell.length_c   1.000
_cell.angle_alpha   90.00
_cell.angle_beta   90.00
_cell.angle_gamma   90.00
#
_symmetry.space_group_name_H-M   'P 1'
#
loop_
_entity.id
_entity.type
_entity.pdbx_description
1 polymer ?
#
loop_
_entity_poly.entity_id
_entity_poly.type
_entity_poly.pdbx_seq_one_letter_code
_entity_poly.pdbx_strand_id
1 'polypeptide(L)'
;MDPEEAAAYLRRDAGGEGTPSAERWRPVLSLLPTDTPVGQALRTPLTLFLARTIYNPRPGERPAAFPDPAELCDTTRFPTAAAVRAQLFDGFIPAAYRPLPGHPVRWTSRQAQQTLTFLARHLEDDLHAGADLAWWQLRLAVPQTARRLLAGTALGAAIFLLTPLSFGLLALFSLAPLLSFLLWGWDGGLRWSLLWKFAEECAAYLPAGWLLSRVFRLRERNTPAVRGRWSWNRRSLLLALGTAVLVGTVFDFFVNQVAGIGWGAVAGIVCWLITAWSAAPADLASATSPQELLRQDRKVFWSFVRTGALLGLLAGLLLGVLLGYLESSLVHDTVFGCGIGFWIGLVLGLAAALHRTAWGDFTLSRLYLAARHRGALPRHLMAFFTDAHQVRGVLRQVGPVYQFRHIDLQRRLARHTEAAPLPAPARATRPEDAEERPLT
;
A
#
# COMPACT_ATOMS: atom_id res chain seq x y z
N MET A 1 -27.70 24.27 -12.39
CA MET A 1 -28.92 23.49 -12.11
C MET A 1 -30.00 24.49 -11.79
N ASP A 2 -31.19 24.28 -12.33
CA ASP A 2 -32.34 25.15 -12.06
C ASP A 2 -32.71 25.02 -10.55
N PRO A 3 -32.99 26.12 -9.83
CA PRO A 3 -33.54 26.08 -8.48
C PRO A 3 -34.71 25.09 -8.31
N GLU A 4 -35.58 24.94 -9.31
CA GLU A 4 -36.70 23.99 -9.25
C GLU A 4 -36.23 22.53 -9.28
N GLU A 5 -35.25 22.20 -10.13
CA GLU A 5 -34.63 20.87 -10.16
C GLU A 5 -33.91 20.55 -8.84
N ALA A 6 -33.21 21.54 -8.26
CA ALA A 6 -32.53 21.40 -6.98
C ALA A 6 -33.53 21.11 -5.84
N ALA A 7 -34.66 21.83 -5.83
CA ALA A 7 -35.74 21.62 -4.88
C ALA A 7 -36.38 20.23 -5.02
N ALA A 8 -36.71 19.83 -6.25
CA ALA A 8 -37.27 18.51 -6.54
C ALA A 8 -36.31 17.38 -6.14
N TYR A 9 -35.00 17.56 -6.38
CA TYR A 9 -33.97 16.60 -6.00
C TYR A 9 -33.91 16.39 -4.48
N LEU A 10 -33.88 17.47 -3.68
CA LEU A 10 -33.80 17.38 -2.21
C LEU A 10 -35.06 16.73 -1.62
N ARG A 11 -36.26 17.07 -2.10
CA ARG A 11 -37.51 16.45 -1.63
C ARG A 11 -37.57 14.96 -1.95
N ARG A 12 -37.21 14.59 -3.18
CA ARG A 12 -37.18 13.19 -3.60
C ARG A 12 -36.24 12.37 -2.72
N ASP A 13 -35.03 12.89 -2.47
CA ASP A 13 -34.01 12.18 -1.70
C ASP A 13 -34.30 12.17 -0.18
N ALA A 14 -35.14 13.09 0.30
CA ALA A 14 -35.62 13.11 1.68
C ALA A 14 -36.74 12.10 1.96
N GLY A 15 -37.19 11.33 0.97
CA GLY A 15 -38.27 10.32 1.11
C GLY A 15 -39.58 10.68 0.41
N GLY A 16 -39.62 11.79 -0.35
CA GLY A 16 -40.80 12.24 -1.07
C GLY A 16 -41.63 13.29 -0.32
N GLU A 17 -42.52 13.96 -1.04
CA GLU A 17 -43.40 14.99 -0.48
C GLU A 17 -44.30 14.44 0.63
N GLY A 18 -44.53 15.23 1.67
CA GLY A 18 -45.31 14.84 2.85
C GLY A 18 -44.56 14.02 3.89
N THR A 19 -43.27 13.72 3.69
CA THR A 19 -42.45 13.06 4.72
C THR A 19 -41.90 14.08 5.74
N PRO A 20 -41.74 13.70 7.03
CA PRO A 20 -41.15 14.59 8.04
C PRO A 20 -39.75 15.10 7.67
N SER A 21 -38.99 14.30 6.91
CA SER A 21 -37.66 14.66 6.42
C SER A 21 -37.71 15.69 5.30
N ALA A 22 -38.71 15.63 4.41
CA ALA A 22 -38.89 16.62 3.35
C ALA A 22 -39.37 17.97 3.90
N GLU A 23 -40.25 17.97 4.90
CA GLU A 23 -40.74 19.21 5.54
C GLU A 23 -39.63 20.03 6.21
N ARG A 24 -38.58 19.37 6.73
CA ARG A 24 -37.40 20.04 7.31
C ARG A 24 -36.65 20.93 6.30
N TRP A 25 -36.77 20.65 5.00
CA TRP A 25 -36.12 21.45 3.96
C TRP A 25 -36.90 22.72 3.61
N ARG A 26 -38.15 22.88 4.06
CA ARG A 26 -39.03 23.99 3.68
C ARG A 26 -38.40 25.38 3.81
N PRO A 27 -37.65 25.72 4.89
CA PRO A 27 -36.97 27.02 5.01
C PRO A 27 -35.84 27.24 4.01
N VAL A 28 -35.17 26.17 3.57
CA VAL A 28 -34.10 26.26 2.56
C VAL A 28 -34.72 26.35 1.16
N LEU A 29 -35.77 25.58 0.91
CA LEU A 29 -36.47 25.54 -0.39
C LEU A 29 -37.08 26.89 -0.77
N SER A 30 -37.58 27.67 0.19
CA SER A 30 -38.09 29.03 -0.08
C SER A 30 -36.99 30.01 -0.47
N LEU A 31 -35.74 29.77 -0.05
CA LEU A 31 -34.58 30.62 -0.34
C LEU A 31 -33.78 30.17 -1.56
N LEU A 32 -33.99 28.95 -2.09
CA LEU A 32 -33.30 28.46 -3.29
C LEU A 32 -33.46 29.36 -4.54
N PRO A 33 -34.64 29.95 -4.83
CA PRO A 33 -34.81 30.85 -5.97
C PRO A 33 -34.14 32.21 -5.79
N THR A 34 -33.77 32.57 -4.56
CA THR A 34 -33.20 33.89 -4.22
C THR A 34 -31.67 33.89 -4.31
N ASP A 35 -31.07 35.08 -4.44
CA ASP A 35 -29.60 35.25 -4.42
C ASP A 35 -29.01 35.26 -3.00
N THR A 36 -29.67 34.61 -2.05
CA THR A 36 -29.12 34.42 -0.70
C THR A 36 -27.89 33.50 -0.72
N PRO A 37 -27.02 33.58 0.31
CA PRO A 37 -25.84 32.71 0.43
C PRO A 37 -26.14 31.22 0.24
N VAL A 38 -27.26 30.74 0.79
CA VAL A 38 -27.69 29.33 0.69
C VAL A 38 -28.20 28.99 -0.72
N GLY A 39 -28.98 29.88 -1.33
CA GLY A 39 -29.46 29.73 -2.70
C GLY A 39 -28.31 29.63 -3.70
N GLN A 40 -27.34 30.55 -3.61
CA GLN A 40 -26.14 30.52 -4.43
C GLN A 40 -25.27 29.27 -4.17
N ALA A 41 -25.12 28.86 -2.90
CA ALA A 41 -24.31 27.71 -2.53
C ALA A 41 -24.89 26.38 -3.04
N LEU A 42 -26.23 26.23 -3.07
CA LEU A 42 -26.90 24.99 -3.45
C LEU A 42 -27.21 24.84 -4.95
N ARG A 43 -26.68 25.70 -5.82
CA ARG A 43 -26.86 25.61 -7.29
C ARG A 43 -26.08 24.49 -7.97
N THR A 44 -25.13 23.86 -7.29
CA THR A 44 -24.28 22.81 -7.87
C THR A 44 -24.75 21.41 -7.46
N PRO A 45 -24.70 20.41 -8.36
CA PRO A 45 -25.04 19.02 -8.01
C PRO A 45 -24.23 18.46 -6.85
N LEU A 46 -22.96 18.87 -6.73
CA LEU A 46 -22.08 18.48 -5.62
C LEU A 46 -22.63 19.00 -4.29
N THR A 47 -22.92 20.29 -4.17
CA THR A 47 -23.37 20.88 -2.89
C THR A 47 -24.72 20.32 -2.44
N LEU A 48 -25.62 20.00 -3.38
CA LEU A 48 -26.85 19.27 -3.08
C LEU A 48 -26.57 17.84 -2.59
N PHE A 49 -25.60 17.15 -3.19
CA PHE A 49 -25.14 15.84 -2.75
C PHE A 49 -24.49 15.87 -1.35
N LEU A 50 -23.74 16.92 -1.01
CA LEU A 50 -23.18 17.09 0.34
C LEU A 50 -24.30 17.34 1.34
N ALA A 51 -25.20 18.27 1.03
CA ALA A 51 -26.30 18.67 1.91
C ALA A 51 -27.23 17.50 2.21
N ARG A 52 -27.65 16.73 1.21
CA ARG A 52 -28.47 15.52 1.44
C ARG A 52 -27.76 14.50 2.34
N THR A 53 -26.43 14.34 2.19
CA THR A 53 -25.67 13.35 2.97
C THR A 53 -25.59 13.73 4.46
N ILE A 54 -25.56 15.03 4.75
CA ILE A 54 -25.48 15.57 6.12
C ILE A 54 -26.84 15.55 6.79
N TYR A 55 -27.85 16.09 6.12
CA TYR A 55 -29.12 16.43 6.75
C TYR A 55 -30.23 15.37 6.57
N ASN A 56 -30.16 14.51 5.54
CA ASN A 56 -31.17 13.48 5.33
C ASN A 56 -30.89 12.22 6.19
N PRO A 57 -31.91 11.68 6.88
CA PRO A 57 -31.80 10.38 7.54
C PRO A 57 -31.70 9.27 6.49
N ARG A 58 -30.92 8.24 6.77
CA ARG A 58 -30.87 7.02 5.93
C ARG A 58 -32.04 6.09 6.29
N PRO A 59 -32.39 5.12 5.44
CA PRO A 59 -33.42 4.14 5.76
C PRO A 59 -33.16 3.46 7.12
N GLY A 60 -34.14 3.54 8.04
CA GLY A 60 -34.05 2.97 9.38
C GLY A 60 -33.52 3.92 10.47
N GLU A 61 -33.09 5.13 10.14
CA GLU A 61 -32.67 6.15 11.12
C GLU A 61 -33.83 7.11 11.47
N ARG A 62 -33.86 7.61 12.72
CA ARG A 62 -34.91 8.55 13.17
C ARG A 62 -34.57 9.99 12.75
N PRO A 63 -35.48 10.73 12.07
CA PRO A 63 -35.21 12.09 11.58
C PRO A 63 -34.84 13.11 12.68
N ALA A 64 -35.37 12.95 13.90
CA ALA A 64 -35.17 13.90 15.01
C ALA A 64 -33.74 13.92 15.59
N ALA A 65 -32.89 12.96 15.22
CA ALA A 65 -31.50 12.90 15.69
C ALA A 65 -30.51 13.68 14.79
N PHE A 66 -31.00 14.32 13.72
CA PHE A 66 -30.17 14.99 12.72
C PHE A 66 -30.21 16.53 12.85
N PRO A 67 -29.09 17.22 12.52
CA PRO A 67 -29.06 18.68 12.43
C PRO A 67 -30.15 19.21 11.49
N ASP A 68 -30.76 20.34 11.83
CA ASP A 68 -31.84 20.94 11.03
C ASP A 68 -31.26 21.69 9.81
N PRO A 69 -31.70 21.39 8.57
CA PRO A 69 -31.33 22.15 7.37
C PRO A 69 -31.51 23.67 7.50
N ALA A 70 -32.43 24.13 8.35
CA ALA A 70 -32.67 25.56 8.59
C ALA A 70 -31.43 26.30 9.10
N GLU A 71 -30.45 25.61 9.70
CA GLU A 71 -29.19 26.22 10.13
C GLU A 71 -28.39 26.84 8.97
N LEU A 72 -28.56 26.34 7.75
CA LEU A 72 -27.90 26.88 6.55
C LEU A 72 -28.45 28.25 6.15
N CYS A 73 -29.66 28.60 6.62
CA CYS A 73 -30.30 29.88 6.38
C CYS A 73 -29.84 30.97 7.35
N ASP A 74 -29.06 30.61 8.39
CA ASP A 74 -28.54 31.56 9.38
C ASP A 74 -27.41 32.41 8.77
N THR A 75 -27.76 33.63 8.39
CA THR A 75 -26.83 34.60 7.79
C THR A 75 -25.81 35.14 8.79
N THR A 76 -26.03 35.00 10.09
CA THR A 76 -25.06 35.41 11.13
C THR A 76 -23.92 34.41 11.23
N ARG A 77 -24.21 33.11 11.10
CA ARG A 77 -23.23 32.02 11.05
C ARG A 77 -22.58 31.86 9.68
N PHE A 78 -23.34 32.02 8.61
CA PHE A 78 -22.89 31.81 7.24
C PHE A 78 -23.14 33.06 6.38
N PRO A 79 -22.29 34.10 6.50
CA PRO A 79 -22.52 35.37 5.81
C PRO A 79 -22.32 35.28 4.29
N THR A 80 -21.67 34.23 3.79
CA THR A 80 -21.34 34.08 2.36
C THR A 80 -21.65 32.68 1.83
N ALA A 81 -21.91 32.58 0.53
CA ALA A 81 -22.08 31.28 -0.14
C ALA A 81 -20.82 30.40 -0.04
N ALA A 82 -19.63 31.02 0.11
CA ALA A 82 -18.39 30.31 0.39
C ALA A 82 -18.38 29.69 1.80
N ALA A 83 -18.93 30.37 2.81
CA ALA A 83 -19.05 29.84 4.17
C ALA A 83 -20.06 28.68 4.26
N VAL A 84 -21.19 28.78 3.56
CA VAL A 84 -22.15 27.66 3.45
C VAL A 84 -21.49 26.45 2.78
N ARG A 85 -20.81 26.67 1.63
CA ARG A 85 -20.02 25.60 1.00
C ARG A 85 -18.93 25.09 1.94
N ALA A 86 -18.29 25.96 2.72
CA ALA A 86 -17.24 25.58 3.66
C ALA A 86 -17.76 24.49 4.61
N GLN A 87 -18.84 24.82 5.32
CA GLN A 87 -19.54 23.94 6.26
C GLN A 87 -19.99 22.62 5.63
N LEU A 88 -20.56 22.66 4.41
CA LEU A 88 -21.06 21.45 3.75
C LEU A 88 -19.96 20.43 3.41
N PHE A 89 -18.73 20.83 3.10
CA PHE A 89 -17.68 19.82 2.90
C PHE A 89 -17.09 19.34 4.22
N ASP A 90 -16.98 20.23 5.21
CA ASP A 90 -16.40 19.88 6.52
C ASP A 90 -17.30 18.88 7.25
N GLY A 91 -18.62 19.04 7.11
CA GLY A 91 -19.63 18.11 7.63
C GLY A 91 -19.76 16.81 6.81
N PHE A 92 -19.29 16.77 5.56
CA PHE A 92 -19.55 15.65 4.66
C PHE A 92 -18.87 14.35 5.10
N ILE A 93 -17.57 14.34 5.38
CA ILE A 93 -16.87 13.09 5.76
C ILE A 93 -17.39 12.54 7.10
N PRO A 94 -17.57 13.37 8.15
CA PRO A 94 -18.22 12.92 9.40
C PRO A 94 -19.61 12.33 9.17
N ALA A 95 -20.45 12.99 8.37
CA ALA A 95 -21.79 12.49 8.06
C ALA A 95 -21.75 11.20 7.22
N ALA A 96 -20.84 11.11 6.24
CA ALA A 96 -20.66 9.93 5.41
C ALA A 96 -20.29 8.72 6.26
N TYR A 97 -19.34 8.89 7.20
CA TYR A 97 -18.80 7.85 8.09
C TYR A 97 -19.56 7.68 9.42
N ARG A 98 -20.77 8.23 9.57
CA ARG A 98 -21.62 7.98 10.74
C ARG A 98 -21.92 6.47 10.91
N PRO A 99 -22.08 5.93 12.14
CA PRO A 99 -22.39 4.52 12.34
C PRO A 99 -23.68 4.11 11.60
N LEU A 100 -23.68 3.00 10.87
CA LEU A 100 -24.90 2.48 10.24
C LEU A 100 -25.46 1.31 11.06
N PRO A 101 -26.80 1.20 11.17
CA PRO A 101 -27.45 -0.03 11.64
C PRO A 101 -27.02 -1.22 10.78
N GLY A 102 -26.57 -2.32 11.40
CA GLY A 102 -26.20 -3.55 10.71
C GLY A 102 -24.81 -3.57 10.06
N HIS A 103 -24.03 -2.47 10.11
CA HIS A 103 -22.65 -2.46 9.61
C HIS A 103 -21.65 -2.12 10.73
N PRO A 104 -20.68 -3.00 11.02
CA PRO A 104 -19.68 -2.73 12.04
C PRO A 104 -18.81 -1.52 11.66
N VAL A 105 -18.59 -0.61 12.61
CA VAL A 105 -17.72 0.55 12.42
C VAL A 105 -16.26 0.07 12.40
N ARG A 106 -15.74 -0.17 11.19
CA ARG A 106 -14.34 -0.57 10.98
C ARG A 106 -13.37 0.61 11.02
N TRP A 107 -13.84 1.81 10.69
CA TRP A 107 -13.04 3.04 10.64
C TRP A 107 -13.83 4.19 11.24
N THR A 108 -13.16 5.02 12.04
CA THR A 108 -13.75 6.23 12.60
C THR A 108 -13.80 7.35 11.56
N SER A 109 -14.71 8.31 11.71
CA SER A 109 -14.81 9.49 10.83
C SER A 109 -13.49 10.26 10.74
N ARG A 110 -12.80 10.43 11.87
CA ARG A 110 -11.48 11.09 11.93
C ARG A 110 -10.43 10.34 11.12
N GLN A 111 -10.36 9.01 11.25
CA GLN A 111 -9.42 8.18 10.49
C GLN A 111 -9.71 8.23 8.99
N ALA A 112 -11.00 8.18 8.62
CA ALA A 112 -11.42 8.29 7.23
C ALA A 112 -11.06 9.66 6.63
N GLN A 113 -11.29 10.75 7.37
CA GLN A 113 -10.93 12.11 6.94
C GLN A 113 -9.42 12.24 6.71
N GLN A 114 -8.60 11.81 7.67
CA GLN A 114 -7.13 11.83 7.52
C GLN A 114 -6.66 11.01 6.31
N THR A 115 -7.26 9.85 6.08
CA THR A 115 -6.93 8.98 4.96
C THR A 115 -7.33 9.60 3.62
N LEU A 116 -8.55 10.13 3.50
CA LEU A 116 -9.04 10.76 2.27
C LEU A 116 -8.27 12.05 1.96
N THR A 117 -7.90 12.83 2.97
CA THR A 117 -7.03 14.00 2.83
C THR A 117 -5.64 13.60 2.33
N PHE A 118 -5.04 12.54 2.90
CA PHE A 118 -3.75 12.02 2.43
C PHE A 118 -3.83 11.58 0.96
N LEU A 119 -4.88 10.84 0.59
CA LEU A 119 -5.07 10.38 -0.79
C LEU A 119 -5.30 11.54 -1.76
N ALA A 120 -6.08 12.55 -1.36
CA ALA A 120 -6.33 13.73 -2.16
C ALA A 120 -5.04 14.53 -2.42
N ARG A 121 -4.17 14.68 -1.41
CA ARG A 121 -2.84 15.27 -1.59
C ARG A 121 -1.97 14.46 -2.52
N HIS A 122 -1.89 13.16 -2.30
CA HIS A 122 -1.10 12.28 -3.16
C HIS A 122 -1.52 12.38 -4.63
N LEU A 123 -2.83 12.49 -4.90
CA LEU A 123 -3.34 12.67 -6.26
C LEU A 123 -2.97 14.04 -6.87
N GLU A 124 -3.00 15.11 -6.08
CA GLU A 124 -2.65 16.45 -6.56
C GLU A 124 -1.14 16.65 -6.71
N ASP A 125 -0.37 16.28 -5.69
CA ASP A 125 1.06 16.57 -5.60
C ASP A 125 1.92 15.59 -6.43
N ASP A 126 1.63 14.28 -6.36
CA ASP A 126 2.48 13.26 -6.98
C ASP A 126 1.94 12.78 -8.35
N LEU A 127 0.64 12.96 -8.60
CA LEU A 127 -0.06 12.44 -9.78
C LEU A 127 -0.64 13.56 -10.67
N HIS A 128 -0.11 14.79 -10.57
CA HIS A 128 -0.40 15.92 -11.45
C HIS A 128 -1.91 16.22 -11.60
N ALA A 129 -2.63 16.30 -10.47
CA ALA A 129 -4.07 16.51 -10.43
C ALA A 129 -4.93 15.40 -11.09
N GLY A 130 -4.38 14.18 -11.19
CA GLY A 130 -5.12 13.03 -11.68
C GLY A 130 -6.33 12.68 -10.81
N ALA A 131 -7.42 12.24 -11.42
CA ALA A 131 -8.58 11.72 -10.70
C ALA A 131 -8.45 10.22 -10.37
N ASP A 132 -7.54 9.52 -11.05
CA ASP A 132 -7.40 8.07 -11.00
C ASP A 132 -6.54 7.62 -9.81
N LEU A 133 -7.20 7.07 -8.80
CA LEU A 133 -6.57 6.38 -7.69
C LEU A 133 -6.40 4.90 -8.01
N ALA A 134 -5.26 4.58 -8.63
CA ALA A 134 -4.83 3.19 -8.81
C ALA A 134 -4.07 2.69 -7.57
N TRP A 135 -4.45 1.53 -7.04
CA TRP A 135 -3.81 1.00 -5.82
C TRP A 135 -2.30 0.80 -5.97
N TRP A 136 -1.81 0.44 -7.16
CA TRP A 136 -0.38 0.26 -7.42
C TRP A 136 0.39 1.58 -7.49
N GLN A 137 -0.27 2.71 -7.75
CA GLN A 137 0.35 4.03 -7.79
C GLN A 137 0.62 4.60 -6.40
N LEU A 138 0.05 4.01 -5.33
CA LEU A 138 0.35 4.40 -3.94
C LEU A 138 1.85 4.35 -3.62
N ARG A 139 2.63 3.53 -4.33
CA ARG A 139 4.10 3.50 -4.20
C ARG A 139 4.77 4.83 -4.57
N LEU A 140 4.10 5.69 -5.35
CA LEU A 140 4.63 6.99 -5.75
C LEU A 140 4.58 8.00 -4.59
N ALA A 141 3.69 7.80 -3.60
CA ALA A 141 3.64 8.61 -2.38
C ALA A 141 4.86 8.42 -1.47
N VAL A 142 5.70 7.42 -1.75
CA VAL A 142 6.90 7.08 -0.97
C VAL A 142 8.13 7.57 -1.73
N PRO A 143 9.05 8.31 -1.08
CA PRO A 143 10.28 8.78 -1.70
C PRO A 143 11.06 7.62 -2.34
N GLN A 144 11.63 7.85 -3.52
CA GLN A 144 12.35 6.81 -4.27
C GLN A 144 13.44 6.14 -3.44
N THR A 145 14.18 6.90 -2.63
CA THR A 145 15.22 6.39 -1.73
C THR A 145 14.64 5.43 -0.69
N ALA A 146 13.50 5.78 -0.08
CA ALA A 146 12.84 4.93 0.89
C ALA A 146 12.35 3.62 0.24
N ARG A 147 11.75 3.66 -0.97
CA ARG A 147 11.37 2.44 -1.68
C ARG A 147 12.56 1.53 -1.97
N ARG A 148 13.69 2.12 -2.41
CA ARG A 148 14.91 1.36 -2.70
C ARG A 148 15.48 0.68 -1.47
N LEU A 149 15.47 1.39 -0.34
CA LEU A 149 15.90 0.84 0.95
C LEU A 149 14.94 -0.26 1.40
N LEU A 150 13.62 -0.04 1.36
CA LEU A 150 12.62 -1.02 1.76
C LEU A 150 12.69 -2.31 0.94
N ALA A 151 12.82 -2.21 -0.39
CA ALA A 151 12.95 -3.39 -1.25
C ALA A 151 14.25 -4.15 -0.97
N GLY A 152 15.35 -3.43 -0.79
CA GLY A 152 16.66 -4.01 -0.47
C GLY A 152 16.69 -4.68 0.91
N THR A 153 16.14 -4.02 1.94
CA THR A 153 16.08 -4.57 3.30
C THR A 153 15.09 -5.72 3.40
N ALA A 154 13.94 -5.67 2.71
CA ALA A 154 13.01 -6.80 2.66
C ALA A 154 13.65 -8.02 1.99
N LEU A 155 14.39 -7.82 0.90
CA LEU A 155 15.10 -8.90 0.22
C LEU A 155 16.26 -9.44 1.07
N GLY A 156 17.06 -8.56 1.68
CA GLY A 156 18.14 -8.94 2.60
C GLY A 156 17.63 -9.70 3.84
N ALA A 157 16.54 -9.24 4.44
CA ALA A 157 15.89 -9.93 5.56
C ALA A 157 15.33 -11.29 5.15
N ALA A 158 14.76 -11.40 3.94
CA ALA A 158 14.32 -12.69 3.41
C ALA A 158 15.50 -13.64 3.20
N ILE A 159 16.60 -13.18 2.59
CA ILE A 159 17.84 -13.96 2.44
C ILE A 159 18.34 -14.43 3.82
N PHE A 160 18.41 -13.53 4.80
CA PHE A 160 18.80 -13.84 6.16
C PHE A 160 17.90 -14.92 6.80
N LEU A 161 16.58 -14.83 6.67
CA LEU A 161 15.65 -15.82 7.24
C LEU A 161 15.66 -17.17 6.52
N LEU A 162 15.90 -17.18 5.20
CA LEU A 162 15.89 -18.40 4.38
C LEU A 162 17.17 -19.24 4.54
N THR A 163 18.26 -18.59 4.90
CA THR A 163 19.57 -19.22 5.09
C THR A 163 19.56 -20.29 6.19
N PRO A 164 19.21 -20.00 7.46
CA PRO A 164 19.18 -21.01 8.51
C PRO A 164 18.11 -22.09 8.28
N LEU A 165 17.02 -21.76 7.58
CA LEU A 165 16.01 -22.76 7.20
C LEU A 165 16.60 -23.80 6.24
N SER A 166 17.39 -23.35 5.27
CA SER A 166 18.01 -24.22 4.27
C SER A 166 19.16 -25.04 4.89
N PHE A 167 20.04 -24.40 5.67
CA PHE A 167 21.11 -25.11 6.37
C PHE A 167 20.60 -26.04 7.49
N GLY A 168 19.51 -25.68 8.17
CA GLY A 168 18.86 -26.53 9.16
C GLY A 168 18.24 -27.80 8.56
N LEU A 169 17.62 -27.68 7.36
CA LEU A 169 17.15 -28.84 6.60
C LEU A 169 18.31 -29.75 6.17
N LEU A 170 19.46 -29.19 5.77
CA LEU A 170 20.67 -29.97 5.44
C LEU A 170 21.26 -30.69 6.65
N ALA A 171 21.23 -30.05 7.82
CA ALA A 171 21.72 -30.60 9.08
C ALA A 171 20.89 -31.79 9.61
N LEU A 172 19.63 -31.95 9.17
CA LEU A 172 18.82 -33.14 9.50
C LEU A 172 19.31 -34.41 8.80
N PHE A 173 20.01 -34.27 7.67
CA PHE A 173 20.48 -35.40 6.85
C PHE A 173 21.98 -35.71 7.03
N SER A 174 22.71 -34.89 7.77
CA SER A 174 24.14 -35.08 8.00
C SER A 174 24.55 -34.56 9.37
N LEU A 175 25.34 -35.35 10.13
CA LEU A 175 25.93 -34.92 11.41
C LEU A 175 27.04 -33.86 11.19
N ALA A 176 27.59 -33.78 9.97
CA ALA A 176 28.74 -32.95 9.63
C ALA A 176 28.46 -31.42 9.62
N PRO A 177 27.38 -30.87 9.04
CA PRO A 177 27.09 -29.44 9.10
C PRO A 177 26.78 -28.94 10.51
N LEU A 178 26.19 -29.79 11.35
CA LEU A 178 25.89 -29.48 12.75
C LEU A 178 27.19 -29.39 13.56
N LEU A 179 28.14 -30.28 13.28
CA LEU A 179 29.52 -30.22 13.80
C LEU A 179 30.31 -29.05 13.23
N SER A 180 30.28 -28.76 11.93
CA SER A 180 30.98 -27.61 11.32
C SER A 180 30.40 -26.26 11.79
N PHE A 181 29.08 -26.16 11.98
CA PHE A 181 28.42 -24.98 12.55
C PHE A 181 28.78 -24.78 14.03
N LEU A 182 28.90 -25.87 14.81
CA LEU A 182 29.39 -25.84 16.19
C LEU A 182 30.90 -25.55 16.30
N LEU A 183 31.72 -26.10 15.40
CA LEU A 183 33.19 -26.08 15.47
C LEU A 183 33.80 -24.83 14.82
N TRP A 184 33.18 -24.24 13.80
CA TRP A 184 33.65 -22.98 13.18
C TRP A 184 33.22 -21.74 13.99
N GLY A 185 33.30 -21.78 15.32
CA GLY A 185 33.05 -20.59 16.14
C GLY A 185 32.89 -20.88 17.62
N TRP A 186 33.87 -21.58 18.21
CA TRP A 186 33.96 -21.78 19.65
C TRP A 186 35.21 -21.09 20.19
N ASP A 187 35.20 -19.76 20.13
CA ASP A 187 36.34 -18.93 20.54
C ASP A 187 35.95 -17.97 21.68
N GLY A 188 34.65 -17.85 21.98
CA GLY A 188 34.14 -16.92 22.99
C GLY A 188 32.67 -17.18 23.32
N GLY A 189 32.28 -16.93 24.57
CA GLY A 189 31.04 -17.40 25.19
C GLY A 189 29.76 -17.28 24.35
N LEU A 190 28.85 -18.24 24.57
CA LEU A 190 27.62 -18.53 23.81
C LEU A 190 26.75 -17.32 23.40
N ARG A 191 26.80 -16.21 24.15
CA ARG A 191 26.01 -15.00 23.88
C ARG A 191 26.73 -14.00 22.96
N TRP A 192 28.07 -13.94 23.03
CA TRP A 192 28.88 -13.03 22.21
C TRP A 192 29.11 -13.60 20.80
N SER A 193 29.28 -14.92 20.67
CA SER A 193 29.44 -15.58 19.35
C SER A 193 28.17 -15.53 18.49
N LEU A 194 26.98 -15.70 19.09
CA LEU A 194 25.71 -15.64 18.34
C LEU A 194 25.37 -14.24 17.85
N LEU A 195 25.58 -13.20 18.68
CA LEU A 195 25.34 -11.81 18.28
C LEU A 195 26.34 -11.33 17.22
N TRP A 196 27.60 -11.75 17.33
CA TRP A 196 28.63 -11.43 16.34
C TRP A 196 28.39 -12.14 15.01
N LYS A 197 28.08 -13.46 15.01
CA LYS A 197 27.67 -14.20 13.81
C LYS A 197 26.42 -13.60 13.16
N PHE A 198 25.42 -13.24 13.97
CA PHE A 198 24.23 -12.54 13.48
C PHE A 198 24.59 -11.20 12.83
N ALA A 199 25.51 -10.43 13.42
CA ALA A 199 25.96 -9.15 12.88
C ALA A 199 26.75 -9.31 11.58
N GLU A 200 27.63 -10.31 11.50
CA GLU A 200 28.42 -10.65 10.30
C GLU A 200 27.52 -11.10 9.14
N GLU A 201 26.57 -11.99 9.42
CA GLU A 201 25.55 -12.41 8.46
C GLU A 201 24.68 -11.22 8.01
N CYS A 202 24.21 -10.38 8.94
CA CYS A 202 23.46 -9.18 8.57
C CYS A 202 24.31 -8.23 7.69
N ALA A 203 25.61 -8.09 8.00
CA ALA A 203 26.53 -7.25 7.24
C ALA A 203 26.78 -7.78 5.82
N ALA A 204 26.70 -9.09 5.59
CA ALA A 204 26.81 -9.70 4.26
C ALA A 204 25.49 -9.67 3.47
N TYR A 205 24.36 -10.00 4.11
CA TYR A 205 23.09 -10.20 3.41
C TYR A 205 22.34 -8.90 3.09
N LEU A 206 22.51 -7.83 3.88
CA LEU A 206 21.90 -6.53 3.57
C LEU A 206 22.48 -5.89 2.29
N PRO A 207 23.82 -5.83 2.09
CA PRO A 207 24.40 -5.40 0.81
C PRO A 207 24.03 -6.33 -0.35
N ALA A 208 24.01 -7.64 -0.14
CA ALA A 208 23.63 -8.61 -1.18
C ALA A 208 22.18 -8.37 -1.65
N GLY A 209 21.24 -8.21 -0.72
CA GLY A 209 19.84 -7.85 -1.01
C GLY A 209 19.72 -6.50 -1.72
N TRP A 210 20.53 -5.51 -1.33
CA TRP A 210 20.56 -4.19 -1.97
C TRP A 210 21.08 -4.25 -3.42
N LEU A 211 22.19 -4.98 -3.66
CA LEU A 211 22.77 -5.18 -4.98
C LEU A 211 21.81 -5.95 -5.89
N LEU A 212 21.24 -7.05 -5.40
CA LEU A 212 20.29 -7.86 -6.16
C LEU A 212 19.03 -7.04 -6.52
N SER A 213 18.51 -6.27 -5.56
CA SER A 213 17.41 -5.34 -5.83
C SER A 213 17.80 -4.28 -6.87
N ARG A 214 19.04 -3.76 -6.84
CA ARG A 214 19.53 -2.80 -7.86
C ARG A 214 19.57 -3.41 -9.26
N VAL A 215 20.03 -4.65 -9.37
CA VAL A 215 20.12 -5.41 -10.62
C VAL A 215 18.72 -5.66 -11.21
N PHE A 216 17.77 -6.11 -10.39
CA PHE A 216 16.40 -6.38 -10.84
C PHE A 216 15.58 -5.11 -11.13
N ARG A 217 15.89 -3.97 -10.48
CA ARG A 217 15.28 -2.65 -10.76
C ARG A 217 15.51 -2.15 -12.19
N LEU A 218 16.54 -2.62 -12.90
CA LEU A 218 16.74 -2.29 -14.33
C LEU A 218 15.57 -2.73 -15.23
N ARG A 219 14.64 -3.54 -14.68
CA ARG A 219 13.42 -3.99 -15.35
C ARG A 219 12.18 -3.83 -14.47
N GLU A 220 12.17 -2.83 -13.59
CA GLU A 220 11.00 -2.43 -12.79
C GLU A 220 9.83 -2.14 -13.75
N ARG A 221 8.68 -2.77 -13.50
CA ARG A 221 7.47 -2.55 -14.29
C ARG A 221 6.48 -1.73 -13.50
N ASN A 222 5.96 -0.70 -14.14
CA ASN A 222 5.07 0.25 -13.49
C ASN A 222 3.60 -0.18 -13.43
N THR A 223 3.25 -1.28 -14.08
CA THR A 223 1.88 -1.76 -14.25
C THR A 223 1.70 -3.17 -13.66
N PRO A 224 0.52 -3.49 -13.08
CA PRO A 224 0.23 -4.81 -12.58
C PRO A 224 0.32 -5.89 -13.67
N ALA A 225 0.67 -7.10 -13.25
CA ALA A 225 0.95 -8.24 -14.10
C ALA A 225 -0.24 -9.21 -14.16
N VAL A 226 -0.68 -9.62 -15.36
CA VAL A 226 -1.85 -10.52 -15.50
C VAL A 226 -1.51 -11.89 -16.11
N ARG A 227 -0.60 -11.97 -17.08
CA ARG A 227 -0.24 -13.27 -17.72
C ARG A 227 1.24 -13.42 -17.96
N GLY A 228 1.72 -14.66 -17.95
CA GLY A 228 3.09 -14.99 -18.35
C GLY A 228 3.23 -15.16 -19.85
N ARG A 229 4.18 -14.48 -20.48
CA ARG A 229 4.73 -14.85 -21.79
C ARG A 229 6.24 -14.97 -21.68
N TRP A 230 6.82 -16.01 -22.25
CA TRP A 230 8.27 -16.08 -22.37
C TRP A 230 8.72 -15.15 -23.49
N SER A 231 9.59 -14.18 -23.18
CA SER A 231 10.20 -13.32 -24.19
C SER A 231 11.69 -13.18 -23.93
N TRP A 232 12.47 -13.57 -24.93
CA TRP A 232 13.91 -13.45 -24.93
C TRP A 232 14.30 -11.99 -25.07
N ASN A 233 15.20 -11.50 -24.21
CA ASN A 233 15.68 -10.12 -24.28
C ASN A 233 17.14 -10.06 -23.83
N ARG A 234 17.97 -9.26 -24.52
CA ARG A 234 19.41 -9.11 -24.23
C ARG A 234 19.67 -8.73 -22.77
N ARG A 235 18.75 -7.95 -22.17
CA ARG A 235 18.84 -7.58 -20.75
C ARG A 235 18.68 -8.77 -19.80
N SER A 236 17.83 -9.77 -20.10
CA SER A 236 17.74 -10.99 -19.27
C SER A 236 19.05 -11.76 -19.27
N LEU A 237 19.74 -11.80 -20.41
CA LEU A 237 21.03 -12.47 -20.54
C LEU A 237 22.11 -11.73 -19.72
N LEU A 238 22.18 -10.40 -19.80
CA LEU A 238 23.11 -9.61 -18.99
C LEU A 238 22.88 -9.78 -17.48
N LEU A 239 21.60 -9.82 -17.06
CA LEU A 239 21.26 -10.09 -15.66
C LEU A 239 21.71 -11.50 -15.24
N ALA A 240 21.49 -12.50 -16.09
CA ALA A 240 21.92 -13.87 -15.85
C ALA A 240 23.43 -14.01 -15.71
N LEU A 241 24.22 -13.41 -16.63
CA LEU A 241 25.68 -13.41 -16.52
C LEU A 241 26.15 -12.67 -15.25
N GLY A 242 25.57 -11.51 -14.94
CA GLY A 242 25.92 -10.77 -13.73
C GLY A 242 25.62 -11.57 -12.46
N THR A 243 24.48 -12.26 -12.40
CA THR A 243 24.15 -13.16 -11.29
C THR A 243 25.10 -14.37 -11.24
N ALA A 244 25.45 -14.95 -12.38
CA ALA A 244 26.36 -16.09 -12.45
C ALA A 244 27.75 -15.75 -11.90
N VAL A 245 28.30 -14.62 -12.32
CA VAL A 245 29.60 -14.13 -11.83
C VAL A 245 29.52 -13.80 -10.34
N LEU A 246 28.49 -13.07 -9.91
CA LEU A 246 28.34 -12.70 -8.50
C LEU A 246 28.27 -13.94 -7.60
N VAL A 247 27.35 -14.87 -7.90
CA VAL A 247 27.20 -16.09 -7.09
C VAL A 247 28.44 -16.96 -7.21
N GLY A 248 29.00 -17.11 -8.40
CA GLY A 248 30.19 -17.92 -8.62
C GLY A 248 31.41 -17.42 -7.83
N THR A 249 31.65 -16.11 -7.80
CA THR A 249 32.75 -15.52 -7.02
C THR A 249 32.58 -15.70 -5.52
N VAL A 250 31.33 -15.63 -5.01
CA VAL A 250 31.05 -15.88 -3.60
C VAL A 250 31.33 -17.35 -3.26
N PHE A 251 30.81 -18.28 -4.05
CA PHE A 251 31.02 -19.71 -3.80
C PHE A 251 32.47 -20.17 -4.01
N ASP A 252 33.19 -19.56 -4.96
CA ASP A 252 34.63 -19.75 -5.14
C ASP A 252 35.42 -19.37 -3.89
N PHE A 253 35.11 -18.20 -3.31
CA PHE A 253 35.78 -17.70 -2.10
C PHE A 253 35.47 -18.54 -0.85
N PHE A 254 34.23 -19.02 -0.70
CA PHE A 254 33.79 -19.71 0.53
C PHE A 254 33.91 -21.24 0.50
N VAL A 255 33.94 -21.87 -0.69
CA VAL A 255 33.91 -23.34 -0.83
C VAL A 255 35.14 -23.82 -1.58
N ASN A 256 35.14 -23.68 -2.90
CA ASN A 256 36.27 -23.97 -3.80
C ASN A 256 35.91 -23.53 -5.25
N GLN A 257 36.93 -23.51 -6.11
CA GLN A 257 36.81 -23.06 -7.50
C GLN A 257 35.85 -23.87 -8.36
N VAL A 258 35.79 -25.18 -8.17
CA VAL A 258 34.89 -26.07 -8.93
C VAL A 258 33.44 -25.80 -8.55
N ALA A 259 33.17 -25.63 -7.26
CA ALA A 259 31.86 -25.25 -6.72
C ALA A 259 31.44 -23.84 -7.19
N GLY A 260 32.38 -22.88 -7.25
CA GLY A 260 32.12 -21.53 -7.74
C GLY A 260 31.56 -21.50 -9.16
N ILE A 261 32.20 -22.21 -10.10
CA ILE A 261 31.73 -22.26 -11.50
C ILE A 261 30.36 -22.94 -11.59
N GLY A 262 30.18 -24.08 -10.90
CA GLY A 262 28.93 -24.83 -10.90
C GLY A 262 27.75 -24.01 -10.37
N TRP A 263 27.88 -23.44 -9.17
CA TRP A 263 26.83 -22.65 -8.54
C TRP A 263 26.58 -21.31 -9.23
N GLY A 264 27.62 -20.70 -9.78
CA GLY A 264 27.47 -19.54 -10.67
C GLY A 264 26.62 -19.87 -11.91
N ALA A 265 26.92 -20.98 -12.60
CA ALA A 265 26.13 -21.42 -13.75
C ALA A 265 24.66 -21.70 -13.38
N VAL A 266 24.41 -22.41 -12.27
CA VAL A 266 23.06 -22.66 -11.76
C VAL A 266 22.32 -21.35 -11.50
N ALA A 267 22.92 -20.42 -10.76
CA ALA A 267 22.29 -19.14 -10.47
C ALA A 267 22.02 -18.30 -11.73
N GLY A 268 22.94 -18.33 -12.70
CA GLY A 268 22.77 -17.71 -14.01
C GLY A 268 21.59 -18.28 -14.78
N ILE A 269 21.51 -19.61 -14.91
CA ILE A 269 20.42 -20.30 -15.63
C ILE A 269 19.08 -20.01 -14.95
N VAL A 270 19.02 -20.15 -13.63
CA VAL A 270 17.79 -19.88 -12.86
C VAL A 270 17.37 -18.43 -13.02
N CYS A 271 18.30 -17.47 -12.90
CA CYS A 271 18.03 -16.05 -13.13
C CYS A 271 17.55 -15.78 -14.57
N TRP A 272 18.17 -16.41 -15.56
CA TRP A 272 17.80 -16.28 -16.97
C TRP A 272 16.37 -16.76 -17.22
N LEU A 273 16.02 -17.96 -16.77
CA LEU A 273 14.70 -18.56 -16.97
C LEU A 273 13.60 -17.75 -16.25
N ILE A 274 13.86 -17.33 -15.00
CA ILE A 274 12.92 -16.49 -14.23
C ILE A 274 12.72 -15.13 -14.92
N THR A 275 13.79 -14.50 -15.41
CA THR A 275 13.71 -13.17 -16.01
C THR A 275 13.22 -13.18 -17.45
N ALA A 276 13.41 -14.29 -18.18
CA ALA A 276 12.84 -14.57 -19.50
C ALA A 276 11.32 -14.72 -19.43
N TRP A 277 10.78 -15.17 -18.31
CA TRP A 277 9.36 -15.09 -18.03
C TRP A 277 8.93 -13.62 -17.90
N SER A 278 8.24 -13.11 -18.92
CA SER A 278 7.68 -11.76 -18.93
C SER A 278 6.22 -11.76 -18.46
N ALA A 279 5.94 -11.03 -17.39
CA ALA A 279 4.58 -10.68 -17.00
C ALA A 279 3.95 -9.71 -18.03
N ALA A 280 3.05 -10.16 -18.88
CA ALA A 280 2.24 -9.29 -19.73
C ALA A 280 1.50 -8.26 -18.86
N PRO A 281 1.55 -6.97 -19.23
CA PRO A 281 0.84 -5.92 -18.50
C PRO A 281 -0.64 -6.24 -18.46
N ALA A 282 -1.30 -5.93 -17.35
CA ALA A 282 -2.74 -5.95 -17.28
C ALA A 282 -3.33 -5.08 -18.38
N ASP A 283 -4.24 -5.64 -19.16
CA ASP A 283 -5.09 -4.83 -20.02
C ASP A 283 -6.11 -4.13 -19.11
N LEU A 284 -5.86 -2.85 -18.85
CA LEU A 284 -6.68 -2.04 -17.96
C LEU A 284 -8.09 -1.83 -18.52
N ALA A 285 -8.30 -2.04 -19.83
CA ALA A 285 -9.61 -1.93 -20.48
C ALA A 285 -10.50 -3.16 -20.21
N SER A 286 -9.93 -4.34 -19.98
CA SER A 286 -10.67 -5.57 -19.67
C SER A 286 -10.78 -5.88 -18.17
N ALA A 287 -10.05 -5.18 -17.32
CA ALA A 287 -10.09 -5.37 -15.88
C ALA A 287 -11.36 -4.77 -15.25
N THR A 288 -12.27 -5.62 -14.79
CA THR A 288 -13.59 -5.24 -14.27
C THR A 288 -13.60 -4.79 -12.82
N SER A 289 -12.58 -5.16 -12.01
CA SER A 289 -12.49 -4.70 -10.62
C SER A 289 -11.06 -4.54 -10.07
N PRO A 290 -10.80 -3.52 -9.22
CA PRO A 290 -9.49 -3.30 -8.58
C PRO A 290 -9.07 -4.46 -7.68
N GLN A 291 -10.03 -5.11 -7.00
CA GLN A 291 -9.74 -6.22 -6.09
C GLN A 291 -9.30 -7.48 -6.83
N GLU A 292 -9.94 -7.78 -7.97
CA GLU A 292 -9.56 -8.95 -8.77
C GLU A 292 -8.17 -8.75 -9.39
N LEU A 293 -7.87 -7.52 -9.84
CA LEU A 293 -6.53 -7.17 -10.33
C LEU A 293 -5.44 -7.37 -9.26
N LEU A 294 -5.71 -6.97 -8.01
CA LEU A 294 -4.79 -7.21 -6.89
C LEU A 294 -4.61 -8.71 -6.59
N ARG A 295 -5.70 -9.51 -6.66
CA ARG A 295 -5.64 -10.96 -6.44
C ARG A 295 -4.84 -11.65 -7.55
N GLN A 296 -5.01 -11.22 -8.80
CA GLN A 296 -4.26 -11.74 -9.95
C GLN A 296 -2.76 -11.40 -9.83
N ASP A 297 -2.41 -10.15 -9.55
CA ASP A 297 -1.01 -9.74 -9.37
C ASP A 297 -0.34 -10.49 -8.21
N ARG A 298 -1.07 -10.72 -7.10
CA ARG A 298 -0.61 -11.56 -5.98
C ARG A 298 -0.38 -13.02 -6.38
N LYS A 299 -1.24 -13.61 -7.23
CA LYS A 299 -1.04 -14.97 -7.75
C LYS A 299 0.23 -15.04 -8.60
N VAL A 300 0.48 -14.02 -9.43
CA VAL A 300 1.69 -13.91 -10.26
C VAL A 300 2.93 -13.77 -9.39
N PHE A 301 2.89 -12.95 -8.33
CA PHE A 301 3.99 -12.83 -7.36
C PHE A 301 4.41 -14.21 -6.81
N TRP A 302 3.45 -14.96 -6.27
CA TRP A 302 3.73 -16.30 -5.74
C TRP A 302 4.07 -17.32 -6.82
N SER A 303 3.67 -17.11 -8.07
CA SER A 303 4.11 -17.94 -9.19
C SER A 303 5.60 -17.76 -9.46
N PHE A 304 6.11 -16.51 -9.47
CA PHE A 304 7.54 -16.25 -9.62
C PHE A 304 8.37 -16.89 -8.51
N VAL A 305 7.93 -16.78 -7.25
CA VAL A 305 8.60 -17.41 -6.10
C VAL A 305 8.62 -18.93 -6.25
N ARG A 306 7.48 -19.56 -6.55
CA ARG A 306 7.36 -21.02 -6.72
C ARG A 306 8.18 -21.53 -7.89
N THR A 307 8.10 -20.88 -9.05
CA THR A 307 8.88 -21.27 -10.22
C THR A 307 10.38 -21.11 -9.97
N GLY A 308 10.80 -20.02 -9.33
CA GLY A 308 12.20 -19.84 -8.96
C GLY A 308 12.68 -20.96 -8.05
N ALA A 309 11.94 -21.28 -6.99
CA ALA A 309 12.26 -22.38 -6.09
C ALA A 309 12.32 -23.75 -6.79
N LEU A 310 11.38 -24.05 -7.69
CA LEU A 310 11.38 -25.31 -8.45
C LEU A 310 12.55 -25.41 -9.45
N LEU A 311 12.84 -24.33 -10.18
CA LEU A 311 13.98 -24.28 -11.10
C LEU A 311 15.30 -24.40 -10.35
N GLY A 312 15.42 -23.71 -9.22
CA GLY A 312 16.57 -23.80 -8.34
C GLY A 312 16.76 -25.21 -7.77
N LEU A 313 15.70 -25.83 -7.26
CA LEU A 313 15.73 -27.20 -6.77
C LEU A 313 16.16 -28.19 -7.85
N LEU A 314 15.59 -28.08 -9.06
CA LEU A 314 15.94 -28.97 -10.18
C LEU A 314 17.38 -28.77 -10.65
N ALA A 315 17.85 -27.51 -10.75
CA ALA A 315 19.24 -27.23 -11.11
C ALA A 315 20.23 -27.69 -10.02
N GLY A 316 19.87 -27.52 -8.75
CA GLY A 316 20.63 -28.00 -7.61
C GLY A 316 20.69 -29.52 -7.51
N LEU A 317 19.59 -30.21 -7.82
CA LEU A 317 19.55 -31.68 -7.93
C LEU A 317 20.51 -32.16 -9.03
N LEU A 318 20.45 -31.56 -10.22
CA LEU A 318 21.31 -31.94 -11.34
C LEU A 318 22.79 -31.74 -11.02
N LEU A 319 23.16 -30.59 -10.44
CA LEU A 319 24.54 -30.30 -10.06
C LEU A 319 25.00 -31.18 -8.89
N GLY A 320 24.15 -31.37 -7.87
CA GLY A 320 24.46 -32.20 -6.71
C GLY A 320 24.67 -33.67 -7.05
N VAL A 321 23.85 -34.24 -7.94
CA VAL A 321 24.03 -35.61 -8.46
C VAL A 321 25.33 -35.72 -9.25
N LEU A 322 25.65 -34.74 -10.09
CA LEU A 322 26.89 -34.71 -10.86
C LEU A 322 28.12 -34.69 -9.94
N LEU A 323 28.15 -33.78 -8.96
CA LEU A 323 29.26 -33.69 -8.00
C LEU A 323 29.35 -34.94 -7.13
N GLY A 324 28.22 -35.46 -6.65
CA GLY A 324 28.16 -36.67 -5.85
C GLY A 324 28.65 -37.92 -6.57
N TYR A 325 28.48 -37.98 -7.90
CA TYR A 325 29.06 -39.04 -8.72
C TYR A 325 30.59 -38.90 -8.84
N LEU A 326 31.10 -37.67 -8.96
CA LEU A 326 32.53 -37.39 -9.07
C LEU A 326 33.29 -37.61 -7.75
N GLU A 327 32.67 -37.26 -6.62
CA GLU A 327 33.28 -37.30 -5.29
C GLU A 327 32.93 -38.57 -4.49
N SER A 328 32.18 -39.51 -5.10
CA SER A 328 31.72 -40.76 -4.47
C SER A 328 30.87 -40.57 -3.21
N SER A 329 30.20 -39.42 -3.10
CA SER A 329 29.38 -39.01 -1.94
C SER A 329 27.95 -38.63 -2.38
N LEU A 330 27.32 -39.52 -3.17
CA LEU A 330 26.08 -39.24 -3.89
C LEU A 330 24.96 -38.66 -3.01
N VAL A 331 24.71 -39.24 -1.83
CA VAL A 331 23.61 -38.80 -0.95
C VAL A 331 23.89 -37.40 -0.38
N HIS A 332 25.10 -37.16 0.10
CA HIS A 332 25.45 -35.90 0.74
C HIS A 332 25.42 -34.74 -0.25
N ASP A 333 26.07 -34.90 -1.41
CA ASP A 333 26.22 -33.82 -2.40
C ASP A 333 24.91 -33.56 -3.14
N THR A 334 24.07 -34.58 -3.31
CA THR A 334 22.72 -34.41 -3.84
C THR A 334 21.83 -33.62 -2.89
N VAL A 335 21.87 -33.93 -1.58
CA VAL A 335 21.08 -33.22 -0.56
C VAL A 335 21.57 -31.77 -0.43
N PHE A 336 22.89 -31.58 -0.34
CA PHE A 336 23.54 -30.27 -0.34
C PHE A 336 23.17 -29.44 -1.58
N GLY A 337 23.24 -30.07 -2.75
CA GLY A 337 22.87 -29.46 -4.02
C GLY A 337 21.40 -29.03 -4.07
N CYS A 338 20.49 -29.89 -3.63
CA CYS A 338 19.07 -29.55 -3.52
C CYS A 338 18.84 -28.35 -2.60
N GLY A 339 19.50 -28.31 -1.44
CA GLY A 339 19.37 -27.23 -0.46
C GLY A 339 19.83 -25.87 -1.00
N ILE A 340 21.03 -25.81 -1.58
CA ILE A 340 21.57 -24.57 -2.15
C ILE A 340 20.78 -24.15 -3.38
N GLY A 341 20.49 -25.08 -4.28
CA GLY A 341 19.71 -24.79 -5.48
C GLY A 341 18.33 -24.22 -5.13
N PHE A 342 17.62 -24.85 -4.19
CA PHE A 342 16.35 -24.33 -3.68
C PHE A 342 16.49 -22.92 -3.10
N TRP A 343 17.51 -22.67 -2.27
CA TRP A 343 17.76 -21.35 -1.68
C TRP A 343 18.03 -20.29 -2.76
N ILE A 344 18.92 -20.56 -3.72
CA ILE A 344 19.23 -19.67 -4.85
C ILE A 344 17.96 -19.37 -5.65
N GLY A 345 17.20 -20.41 -5.99
CA GLY A 345 15.95 -20.27 -6.74
C GLY A 345 14.89 -19.46 -6.01
N LEU A 346 14.77 -19.64 -4.69
CA LEU A 346 13.83 -18.92 -3.86
C LEU A 346 14.19 -17.44 -3.74
N VAL A 347 15.48 -17.13 -3.52
CA VAL A 347 15.99 -15.74 -3.45
C VAL A 347 15.81 -15.03 -4.80
N LEU A 348 16.19 -15.66 -5.91
CA LEU A 348 16.03 -15.08 -7.25
C LEU A 348 14.55 -14.95 -7.64
N GLY A 349 13.72 -15.92 -7.29
CA GLY A 349 12.27 -15.89 -7.50
C GLY A 349 11.61 -14.76 -6.73
N LEU A 350 12.00 -14.54 -5.46
CA LEU A 350 11.53 -13.44 -4.64
C LEU A 350 12.01 -12.08 -5.16
N ALA A 351 13.28 -11.97 -5.54
CA ALA A 351 13.83 -10.76 -6.14
C ALA A 351 13.09 -10.40 -7.44
N ALA A 352 12.82 -11.37 -8.30
CA ALA A 352 12.02 -11.17 -9.50
C ALA A 352 10.59 -10.75 -9.17
N ALA A 353 9.94 -11.42 -8.21
CA ALA A 353 8.57 -11.14 -7.82
C ALA A 353 8.41 -9.70 -7.28
N LEU A 354 9.32 -9.25 -6.41
CA LEU A 354 9.30 -7.89 -5.84
C LEU A 354 9.39 -6.79 -6.90
N HIS A 355 10.16 -6.99 -7.98
CA HIS A 355 10.40 -5.95 -8.99
C HIS A 355 9.53 -6.07 -10.24
N ARG A 356 8.90 -7.23 -10.46
CA ARG A 356 8.07 -7.50 -11.64
C ARG A 356 6.57 -7.40 -11.38
N THR A 357 6.14 -7.43 -10.12
CA THR A 357 4.73 -7.30 -9.75
C THR A 357 4.50 -6.07 -8.90
N ALA A 358 3.29 -5.52 -8.97
CA ALA A 358 2.96 -4.31 -8.22
C ALA A 358 2.65 -4.58 -6.74
N TRP A 359 2.30 -5.82 -6.39
CA TRP A 359 1.89 -6.24 -5.06
C TRP A 359 2.99 -6.10 -4.00
N GLY A 360 4.24 -6.42 -4.35
CA GLY A 360 5.38 -6.29 -3.44
C GLY A 360 5.61 -4.84 -3.01
N ASP A 361 5.81 -3.97 -3.99
CA ASP A 361 6.00 -2.53 -3.78
C ASP A 361 4.79 -1.87 -3.10
N PHE A 362 3.57 -2.25 -3.49
CA PHE A 362 2.35 -1.77 -2.83
C PHE A 362 2.34 -2.16 -1.35
N THR A 363 2.71 -3.41 -1.03
CA THR A 363 2.71 -3.90 0.35
C THR A 363 3.75 -3.18 1.19
N LEU A 364 4.99 -3.04 0.68
CA LEU A 364 6.06 -2.32 1.36
C LEU A 364 5.71 -0.83 1.55
N SER A 365 5.18 -0.19 0.52
CA SER A 365 4.76 1.22 0.57
C SER A 365 3.62 1.43 1.56
N ARG A 366 2.63 0.53 1.58
CA ARG A 366 1.54 0.58 2.55
C ARG A 366 2.03 0.41 3.99
N LEU A 367 2.97 -0.51 4.24
CA LEU A 367 3.55 -0.69 5.58
C LEU A 367 4.37 0.53 6.02
N TYR A 368 5.18 1.09 5.12
CA TYR A 368 5.93 2.32 5.37
C TYR A 368 5.02 3.50 5.70
N LEU A 369 3.97 3.72 4.91
CA LEU A 369 3.02 4.79 5.13
C LEU A 369 2.21 4.58 6.42
N ALA A 370 1.80 3.35 6.72
CA ALA A 370 1.13 3.03 7.98
C ALA A 370 2.02 3.31 9.21
N ALA A 371 3.31 3.00 9.13
CA ALA A 371 4.28 3.30 10.18
C ALA A 371 4.56 4.80 10.30
N ARG A 372 4.80 5.49 9.18
CA ARG A 372 5.10 6.93 9.15
C ARG A 372 3.94 7.79 9.65
N HIS A 373 2.71 7.44 9.30
CA HIS A 373 1.52 8.18 9.71
C HIS A 373 0.93 7.68 11.04
N ARG A 374 1.73 7.00 11.89
CA ARG A 374 1.33 6.51 13.23
C ARG A 374 -0.03 5.80 13.25
N GLY A 375 -0.33 5.01 12.21
CA GLY A 375 -1.59 4.26 12.10
C GLY A 375 -2.81 5.04 11.60
N ALA A 376 -2.66 6.31 11.19
CA ALA A 376 -3.77 7.07 10.58
C ALA A 376 -4.25 6.43 9.26
N LEU A 377 -3.35 5.79 8.50
CA LEU A 377 -3.71 5.03 7.32
C LEU A 377 -4.22 3.62 7.68
N PRO A 378 -5.38 3.20 7.14
CA PRO A 378 -5.94 1.88 7.35
C PRO A 378 -4.97 0.77 6.96
N ARG A 379 -4.75 -0.19 7.89
CA ARG A 379 -4.01 -1.42 7.57
C ARG A 379 -4.65 -2.17 6.39
N HIS A 380 -5.98 -2.17 6.31
CA HIS A 380 -6.74 -2.80 5.22
C HIS A 380 -7.21 -1.78 4.17
N LEU A 381 -6.27 -1.06 3.54
CA LEU A 381 -6.58 0.03 2.59
C LEU A 381 -7.55 -0.37 1.46
N MET A 382 -7.45 -1.59 0.92
CA MET A 382 -8.40 -2.05 -0.11
C MET A 382 -9.83 -2.23 0.42
N ALA A 383 -9.96 -2.67 1.68
CA ALA A 383 -11.28 -2.76 2.31
C ALA A 383 -11.84 -1.36 2.57
N PHE A 384 -10.98 -0.40 2.91
CA PHE A 384 -11.35 1.00 3.05
C PHE A 384 -11.84 1.60 1.71
N PHE A 385 -11.14 1.37 0.59
CA PHE A 385 -11.60 1.82 -0.73
C PHE A 385 -12.95 1.20 -1.11
N THR A 386 -13.14 -0.07 -0.77
CA THR A 386 -14.40 -0.78 -1.04
C THR A 386 -15.54 -0.21 -0.22
N ASP A 387 -15.33 0.06 1.06
CA ASP A 387 -16.33 0.71 1.93
C ASP A 387 -16.63 2.14 1.47
N ALA A 388 -15.59 2.91 1.15
CA ALA A 388 -15.70 4.27 0.63
C ALA A 388 -16.47 4.32 -0.70
N HIS A 389 -16.38 3.26 -1.51
CA HIS A 389 -17.11 3.12 -2.77
C HIS A 389 -18.56 2.63 -2.58
N GLN A 390 -18.75 1.47 -1.93
CA GLN A 390 -20.03 0.75 -1.88
C GLN A 390 -20.97 1.28 -0.79
N VAL A 391 -20.46 1.58 0.40
CA VAL A 391 -21.28 1.92 1.58
C VAL A 391 -21.38 3.43 1.76
N ARG A 392 -20.27 4.15 1.56
CA ARG A 392 -20.16 5.59 1.86
C ARG A 392 -20.34 6.47 0.64
N GLY A 393 -20.13 5.94 -0.57
CA GLY A 393 -20.31 6.65 -1.84
C GLY A 393 -19.34 7.81 -2.10
N VAL A 394 -18.27 7.95 -1.30
CA VAL A 394 -17.24 8.99 -1.44
C VAL A 394 -16.39 8.75 -2.69
N LEU A 395 -16.09 7.47 -2.96
CA LEU A 395 -15.36 7.03 -4.14
C LEU A 395 -16.31 6.43 -5.16
N ARG A 396 -16.01 6.62 -6.44
CA ARG A 396 -16.60 5.87 -7.55
C ARG A 396 -15.54 4.94 -8.14
N GLN A 397 -15.97 3.81 -8.67
CA GLN A 397 -15.09 2.88 -9.36
C GLN A 397 -15.22 3.13 -10.88
N VAL A 398 -14.09 3.25 -11.57
CA VAL A 398 -14.02 3.36 -13.03
C VAL A 398 -13.06 2.27 -13.50
N GLY A 399 -13.59 1.14 -13.95
CA GLY A 399 -12.79 -0.04 -14.30
C GLY A 399 -11.93 -0.55 -13.12
N PRO A 400 -10.58 -0.63 -13.26
CA PRO A 400 -9.67 -1.10 -12.22
C PRO A 400 -9.18 -0.01 -11.24
N VAL A 401 -9.65 1.24 -11.38
CA VAL A 401 -9.25 2.37 -10.53
C VAL A 401 -10.41 2.93 -9.73
N TYR A 402 -10.09 3.55 -8.60
CA TYR A 402 -11.04 4.37 -7.85
C TYR A 402 -10.86 5.82 -8.24
N GLN A 403 -11.92 6.62 -8.21
CA GLN A 403 -11.85 8.06 -8.34
C GLN A 403 -12.69 8.69 -7.24
N PHE A 404 -12.35 9.91 -6.81
CA PHE A 404 -13.30 10.68 -6.02
C PHE A 404 -14.57 10.90 -6.84
N ARG A 405 -15.75 10.73 -6.21
CA ARG A 405 -17.03 10.97 -6.90
C ARG A 405 -17.10 12.41 -7.45
N HIS A 406 -16.47 13.35 -6.76
CA HIS A 406 -16.40 14.75 -7.12
C HIS A 406 -14.97 15.29 -7.02
N ILE A 407 -14.48 15.91 -8.08
CA ILE A 407 -13.12 16.47 -8.16
C ILE A 407 -12.92 17.66 -7.21
N ASP A 408 -13.96 18.46 -6.97
CA ASP A 408 -13.87 19.59 -6.05
C ASP A 408 -13.70 19.14 -4.60
N LEU A 409 -14.24 17.97 -4.23
CA LEU A 409 -14.01 17.36 -2.93
C LEU A 409 -12.53 16.96 -2.78
N GLN A 410 -11.94 16.35 -3.81
CA GLN A 410 -10.50 16.03 -3.83
C GLN A 410 -9.66 17.31 -3.66
N ARG A 411 -9.86 18.31 -4.53
CA ARG A 411 -9.09 19.58 -4.48
C ARG A 411 -9.22 20.27 -3.13
N ARG A 412 -10.42 20.30 -2.56
CA ARG A 412 -10.64 20.93 -1.26
C ARG A 412 -9.99 20.17 -0.12
N LEU A 413 -10.06 18.83 -0.12
CA LEU A 413 -9.38 18.00 0.89
C LEU A 413 -7.86 18.15 0.81
N ALA A 414 -7.29 18.29 -0.38
CA ALA A 414 -5.86 18.53 -0.55
C ALA A 414 -5.43 19.86 0.12
N ARG A 415 -6.20 20.95 -0.13
CA ARG A 415 -5.92 22.31 0.37
C ARG A 415 -6.21 22.54 1.86
N HIS A 416 -7.11 21.76 2.48
CA HIS A 416 -7.67 22.10 3.80
C HIS A 416 -6.69 22.08 5.01
N THR A 417 -5.45 21.61 4.86
CA THR A 417 -4.45 21.66 5.96
C THR A 417 -3.40 22.75 5.77
N GLU A 418 -3.40 23.48 4.65
CA GLU A 418 -2.57 24.70 4.53
C GLU A 418 -3.15 25.84 5.37
N ALA A 419 -4.45 25.81 5.68
CA ALA A 419 -5.04 26.69 6.68
C ALA A 419 -4.62 26.21 8.08
N ALA A 420 -3.68 26.94 8.68
CA ALA A 420 -3.23 26.75 10.06
C ALA A 420 -4.41 26.64 11.04
N PRO A 421 -4.28 25.89 12.15
CA PRO A 421 -5.30 25.89 13.20
C PRO A 421 -5.56 27.35 13.61
N LEU A 422 -6.82 27.78 13.59
CA LEU A 422 -7.24 29.06 14.15
C LEU A 422 -6.59 29.19 15.55
N PRO A 423 -5.94 30.32 15.86
CA PRO A 423 -5.35 30.53 17.18
C PRO A 423 -6.45 30.29 18.22
N ALA A 424 -6.14 29.47 19.23
CA ALA A 424 -7.07 29.22 20.33
C ALA A 424 -7.55 30.57 20.89
N PRO A 425 -8.85 30.72 21.22
CA PRO A 425 -9.34 31.96 21.81
C PRO A 425 -8.47 32.27 23.03
N ALA A 426 -7.95 33.50 23.09
CA ALA A 426 -7.16 33.98 24.20
C ALA A 426 -7.93 33.64 25.49
N ARG A 427 -7.27 32.88 26.39
CA ARG A 427 -7.79 32.65 27.74
C ARG A 427 -8.18 34.02 28.29
N ALA A 428 -9.46 34.21 28.57
CA ALA A 428 -9.90 35.35 29.36
C ALA A 428 -9.11 35.28 30.68
N THR A 429 -8.24 36.25 30.89
CA THR A 429 -7.61 36.49 32.18
C THR A 429 -8.74 36.67 33.18
N ARG A 430 -8.82 35.75 34.12
CA ARG A 430 -9.77 35.79 35.23
C ARG A 430 -9.50 37.08 36.02
N PRO A 431 -10.53 37.85 36.44
CA PRO A 431 -10.32 39.12 37.17
C PRO A 431 -9.76 38.97 38.60
N GLU A 432 -9.25 37.81 38.98
CA GLU A 432 -8.82 37.51 40.36
C GLU A 432 -7.33 37.82 40.62
N ASP A 433 -6.52 38.12 39.60
CA ASP A 433 -5.08 38.42 39.77
C ASP A 433 -4.76 39.93 39.91
N ALA A 434 -5.78 40.80 40.06
CA ALA A 434 -5.59 42.26 40.17
C ALA A 434 -5.54 42.79 41.61
N GLU A 435 -5.69 41.93 42.63
CA GLU A 435 -5.90 42.38 44.01
C GLU A 435 -4.89 41.79 45.00
N GLU A 436 -3.59 41.80 44.66
CA GLU A 436 -2.53 41.56 45.65
C GLU A 436 -1.29 42.43 45.33
N ARG A 437 -1.40 43.73 45.62
CA ARG A 437 -0.26 44.59 45.96
C ARG A 437 -0.53 45.29 47.29
N PRO A 438 0.11 44.89 48.39
CA PRO A 438 0.23 45.74 49.55
C PRO A 438 1.35 46.76 49.34
N LEU A 439 1.05 47.99 49.73
CA LEU A 439 1.99 49.07 49.97
C LEU A 439 3.03 48.63 51.01
N THR A 440 4.32 48.72 50.68
CA THR A 440 5.39 49.22 51.55
C THR A 440 6.65 49.51 50.73
#